data_AF-T0QIB6-F1
#
_entry.id   AF-T0QIB6-F1
#
_cell.length_a   1.000
_cell.length_b   1.000
_cell.length_c   1.000
_cell.angle_alpha   90.00
_cell.angle_beta   90.00
_cell.angle_gamma   90.00
#
_symmetry.space_group_name_H-M   'P 1'
#
loop_
_entity.id
_entity.type
_entity.pdbx_description
1 polymer ?
#
loop_
_entity_poly.entity_id
_entity_poly.type
_entity_poly.pdbx_seq_one_letter_code
_entity_poly.pdbx_strand_id
1 'polypeptide(L)'
;MTETAPDACVALYRIESILTGNRCSLGLLVAPPVPDDAPLLAATGVQLVLLRAAQTIPPPQYALYQAFTRYACSQVLLDAPPFGTRPACVTLVPLTADGAIDEILVRRCCEPQTREEKLKCSAASCELPAVVVYQDVPYIADAVASELTPNSLLPTTGKSYAETALLKAPGTSLDLTQHLWRARQARAKPGMLAKATPPKKRTYIHLIPQLCAVHPLPCALWHDLKRLPTILYLWQKDRAEAELRSRWQWPHPLTEALTASSAKLSYSNERLAFLGDGVLKLVLTIGVIQSGQWRLTDALKVQRLRNLQNATLCTVAETADLLSCVDVVGFHGSWLQPLRGDTWSLPQETLTPSTRIKTYATVVEALLGAAYDAAGMPGAMTMACHLKLVSSPSVDLPRKEWAVPANASCNWQLGAFGSPINQPAIATAAAACVSASLSAEASTDGPRLLGESLQYAATAIDLYATGADPGEMTRRRHFVTRTSLGAYLVENNIVPPPAPSATALGYAYEGLLGAVASSSGIEAALAFATAWSRPLLASALVESASSARDE
;
A
#
# COMPACT_ATOMS: atom_id res chain seq x y z
N MET A 1 -7.85 39.08 21.13
CA MET A 1 -8.18 38.03 22.12
C MET A 1 -7.26 36.86 21.82
N THR A 2 -6.19 36.71 22.60
CA THR A 2 -5.23 35.61 22.50
C THR A 2 -5.81 34.43 23.28
N GLU A 3 -6.53 33.54 22.61
CA GLU A 3 -6.68 32.18 23.15
C GLU A 3 -5.27 31.63 23.32
N THR A 4 -4.83 31.51 24.57
CA THR A 4 -3.60 30.80 24.91
C THR A 4 -3.79 29.37 24.40
N ALA A 5 -3.11 29.03 23.31
CA ALA A 5 -3.12 27.69 22.77
C ALA A 5 -2.84 26.71 23.92
N PRO A 6 -3.67 25.67 24.12
CA PRO A 6 -3.44 24.71 25.17
C PRO A 6 -2.07 24.08 25.01
N ASP A 7 -1.44 23.79 26.14
CA ASP A 7 -0.20 23.02 26.21
C ASP A 7 -0.31 21.78 25.33
N ALA A 8 0.54 21.69 24.30
CA ALA A 8 0.52 20.57 23.39
C ALA A 8 1.15 19.35 24.08
N CYS A 9 0.33 18.35 24.41
CA CYS A 9 0.83 17.05 24.84
C CYS A 9 1.37 16.31 23.61
N VAL A 10 2.69 16.16 23.53
CA VAL A 10 3.37 15.54 22.39
C VAL A 10 4.26 14.39 22.82
N ALA A 11 4.40 13.39 21.95
CA ALA A 11 5.40 12.34 22.11
C ALA A 11 6.66 12.70 21.33
N LEU A 12 7.84 12.42 21.90
CA LEU A 12 9.13 12.63 21.24
C LEU A 12 9.71 11.30 20.77
N TYR A 13 9.94 11.21 19.47
CA TYR A 13 10.61 10.08 18.82
C TYR A 13 11.97 10.50 18.29
N ARG A 14 12.93 9.59 18.30
CA ARG A 14 14.22 9.71 17.60
C ARG A 14 14.18 8.91 16.32
N ILE A 15 14.73 9.48 15.25
CA ILE A 15 14.99 8.76 14.02
C ILE A 15 16.36 8.11 14.13
N GLU A 16 16.40 6.78 14.28
CA GLU A 16 17.64 6.02 14.25
C GLU A 16 17.90 5.49 12.84
N SER A 17 18.97 6.00 12.24
CA SER A 17 19.51 5.49 10.98
C SER A 17 20.57 4.44 11.30
N ILE A 18 20.44 3.24 10.71
CA ILE A 18 21.41 2.12 10.85
C ILE A 18 22.86 2.52 10.48
N LEU A 19 23.04 3.64 9.75
CA LEU A 19 24.31 4.01 9.12
C LEU A 19 25.17 5.03 9.89
N THR A 20 24.81 5.50 11.09
CA THR A 20 25.55 6.61 11.71
C THR A 20 25.69 6.53 13.24
N GLY A 21 26.93 6.40 13.73
CA GLY A 21 27.31 6.61 15.14
C GLY A 21 27.52 8.09 15.50
N ASN A 22 26.69 9.00 15.00
CA ASN A 22 26.89 10.45 15.13
C ASN A 22 26.23 11.03 16.40
N ARG A 23 26.80 12.16 16.87
CA ARG A 23 26.40 12.86 18.11
C ARG A 23 25.08 13.65 18.03
N CYS A 24 24.52 13.85 16.83
CA CYS A 24 23.27 14.57 16.63
C CYS A 24 22.34 13.76 15.73
N SER A 25 21.08 13.62 16.12
CA SER A 25 20.04 12.89 15.38
C SER A 25 18.80 13.76 15.15
N LEU A 26 17.96 13.39 14.19
CA LEU A 26 16.66 14.03 13.99
C LEU A 26 15.61 13.44 14.93
N GLY A 27 14.78 14.29 15.53
CA GLY A 27 13.63 13.91 16.35
C GLY A 27 12.31 14.39 15.76
N LEU A 28 11.24 13.68 16.11
CA LEU A 28 9.85 13.98 15.74
C LEU A 28 9.03 14.21 17.02
N LEU A 29 8.47 15.41 17.16
CA LEU A 29 7.40 15.70 18.12
C LEU A 29 6.06 15.40 17.45
N VAL A 30 5.32 14.45 17.99
CA VAL A 30 4.09 13.93 17.38
C VAL A 30 2.88 14.25 18.26
N ALA A 31 1.84 14.82 17.65
CA ALA A 31 0.58 15.17 18.29
C ALA A 31 -0.62 14.65 17.46
N PRO A 32 -1.51 13.82 18.04
CA PRO A 32 -1.38 13.12 19.32
C PRO A 32 -0.30 12.01 19.28
N PRO A 33 0.16 11.50 20.45
CA PRO A 33 1.06 10.35 20.53
C PRO A 33 0.58 9.15 19.71
N VAL A 34 1.52 8.39 19.13
CA VAL A 34 1.22 7.13 18.43
C VAL A 34 1.04 6.01 19.47
N PRO A 35 0.09 5.07 19.28
CA PRO A 35 -0.02 3.87 20.11
C PRO A 35 1.24 2.99 20.05
N ASP A 36 1.58 2.32 21.15
CA ASP A 36 2.82 1.54 21.33
C ASP A 36 3.01 0.36 20.34
N ASP A 37 1.92 -0.11 19.71
CA ASP A 37 1.92 -1.28 18.82
C ASP A 37 2.24 -0.98 17.34
N ALA A 38 2.57 0.27 16.98
CA ALA A 38 2.85 0.63 15.58
C ALA A 38 4.28 0.21 15.17
N PRO A 39 4.47 -0.75 14.24
CA PRO A 39 5.79 -1.15 13.77
C PRO A 39 6.38 -0.04 12.89
N LEU A 40 7.05 0.92 13.52
CA LEU A 40 7.50 2.13 12.86
C LEU A 40 8.84 1.93 12.14
N LEU A 41 8.73 1.32 10.94
CA LEU A 41 9.63 1.46 9.78
C LEU A 41 10.81 0.49 9.55
N ALA A 42 10.72 -0.77 9.99
CA ALA A 42 11.75 -1.81 9.71
C ALA A 42 12.14 -1.94 8.21
N ALA A 43 11.22 -1.67 7.27
CA ALA A 43 11.44 -1.83 5.84
C ALA A 43 12.34 -0.76 5.18
N THR A 44 12.66 0.35 5.87
CA THR A 44 13.49 1.45 5.30
C THR A 44 14.90 1.53 5.85
N GLY A 45 15.27 0.64 6.77
CA GLY A 45 16.51 0.76 7.53
C GLY A 45 16.53 1.98 8.47
N VAL A 46 15.34 2.47 8.84
CA VAL A 46 15.12 3.56 9.80
C VAL A 46 14.22 3.03 10.90
N GLN A 47 14.55 3.29 12.15
CA GLN A 47 13.68 2.99 13.29
C GLN A 47 13.26 4.28 13.98
N LEU A 48 12.00 4.36 14.40
CA LEU A 48 11.54 5.43 15.28
C LEU A 48 11.56 4.92 16.72
N VAL A 49 12.45 5.48 17.53
CA VAL A 49 12.60 5.12 18.95
C VAL A 49 11.87 6.14 19.80
N LEU A 50 10.88 5.69 20.57
CA LEU A 50 10.17 6.54 21.52
C LEU A 50 11.13 6.96 22.65
N LEU A 51 11.36 8.26 22.80
CA LEU A 51 12.16 8.80 23.91
C LEU A 51 11.28 9.26 25.07
N ARG A 52 10.13 9.87 24.77
CA ARG A 52 9.19 10.41 25.76
C ARG A 52 7.76 10.23 25.25
N ALA A 53 6.93 9.48 25.98
CA ALA A 53 5.54 9.19 25.62
C ALA A 53 4.63 10.42 25.67
N ALA A 54 4.90 11.34 26.60
CA ALA A 54 4.18 12.59 26.75
C ALA A 54 5.10 13.66 27.30
N GLN A 55 5.10 14.82 26.66
CA GLN A 55 5.77 16.02 27.13
C GLN A 55 4.89 17.23 26.82
N THR A 56 4.72 18.09 27.82
CA THR A 56 4.11 19.41 27.64
C THR A 56 5.17 20.38 27.14
N ILE A 57 4.88 21.08 26.05
CA ILE A 57 5.75 22.12 25.49
C ILE A 57 4.99 23.46 25.51
N PRO A 58 5.53 24.49 26.19
CA PRO A 58 4.97 25.83 26.18
C PRO A 58 4.77 26.36 24.74
N PRO A 59 3.66 27.06 24.45
CA PRO A 59 3.36 27.53 23.09
C PRO A 59 4.47 28.34 22.40
N PRO A 60 5.21 29.25 23.07
CA PRO A 60 6.32 29.98 22.44
C PRO A 60 7.47 29.07 21.99
N GLN A 61 7.76 28.03 22.77
CA GLN A 61 8.81 27.06 22.47
C GLN A 61 8.36 26.13 21.34
N TYR A 62 7.09 25.70 21.34
CA TYR A 62 6.53 24.90 20.25
C TYR A 62 6.54 25.67 18.91
N ALA A 63 6.21 26.98 18.94
CA ALA A 63 6.28 27.83 17.76
C ALA A 63 7.71 27.95 17.19
N LEU A 64 8.73 27.97 18.06
CA LEU A 64 10.14 27.96 17.66
C LEU A 64 10.51 26.63 16.96
N TYR A 65 10.05 25.48 17.47
CA TYR A 65 10.26 24.18 16.82
C TYR A 65 9.54 24.06 15.47
N GLN A 66 8.35 24.63 15.35
CA GLN A 66 7.67 24.75 14.06
C GLN A 66 8.47 25.62 13.09
N ALA A 67 9.03 26.75 13.55
CA ALA A 67 9.91 27.59 12.74
C ALA A 67 11.15 26.81 12.26
N PHE A 68 11.75 25.98 13.13
CA PHE A 68 12.86 25.10 12.75
C PHE A 68 12.45 24.08 11.69
N THR A 69 11.27 23.47 11.82
CA THR A 69 10.74 22.55 10.81
C THR A 69 10.66 23.19 9.42
N ARG A 70 10.10 24.41 9.35
CA ARG A 70 10.02 25.16 8.08
C ARG A 70 11.39 25.47 7.53
N TYR A 71 12.30 25.95 8.39
CA TYR A 71 13.67 26.24 8.04
C TYR A 71 14.36 24.99 7.46
N ALA A 72 14.40 23.89 8.21
CA ALA A 72 15.09 22.66 7.84
C ALA A 72 14.59 22.11 6.49
N CYS A 73 13.27 22.06 6.28
CA CYS A 73 12.71 21.58 5.02
C CYS A 73 13.07 22.49 3.84
N SER A 74 12.99 23.82 4.01
CA SER A 74 13.32 24.79 2.94
C SER A 74 14.81 24.79 2.58
N GLN A 75 15.69 24.47 3.53
CA GLN A 75 17.13 24.37 3.27
C GLN A 75 17.51 23.08 2.53
N VAL A 76 16.91 21.95 2.89
CA VAL A 76 17.33 20.61 2.44
C VAL A 76 16.59 20.12 1.20
N LEU A 77 15.29 20.41 1.08
CA LEU A 77 14.43 19.84 0.04
C LEU A 77 14.17 20.84 -1.08
N LEU A 78 14.39 20.40 -2.32
CA LEU A 78 13.95 21.15 -3.51
C LEU A 78 12.42 21.07 -3.54
N ASP A 79 11.77 22.23 -3.71
CA ASP A 79 10.32 22.34 -3.86
C ASP A 79 9.51 22.01 -2.60
N ALA A 80 10.07 22.22 -1.40
CA ALA A 80 9.27 22.19 -0.17
C ALA A 80 8.16 23.27 -0.27
N PRO A 81 6.88 22.88 -0.37
CA PRO A 81 5.81 23.85 -0.54
C PRO A 81 5.57 24.59 0.77
N PRO A 82 4.85 25.74 0.74
CA PRO A 82 4.62 26.52 1.95
C PRO A 82 3.92 25.68 3.02
N PHE A 83 4.36 25.85 4.26
CA PHE A 83 3.71 25.27 5.43
C PHE A 83 2.45 26.07 5.74
N GLY A 84 1.35 25.38 6.04
CA GLY A 84 0.09 26.03 6.42
C GLY A 84 0.18 26.71 7.79
N THR A 85 -0.88 27.43 8.15
CA THR A 85 -1.06 28.04 9.47
C THR A 85 -1.62 27.07 10.51
N ARG A 86 -2.05 25.87 10.08
CA ARG A 86 -2.60 24.84 10.95
C ARG A 86 -1.50 24.18 11.80
N PRO A 87 -1.83 23.74 13.03
CA PRO A 87 -0.89 23.03 13.88
C PRO A 87 -0.51 21.69 13.23
N ALA A 88 0.78 21.50 12.96
CA ALA A 88 1.30 20.26 12.40
C ALA A 88 1.10 19.08 13.37
N CYS A 89 0.76 17.91 12.83
CA CYS A 89 0.73 16.65 13.58
C CYS A 89 2.14 16.17 13.92
N VAL A 90 3.14 16.59 13.14
CA VAL A 90 4.55 16.28 13.33
C VAL A 90 5.38 17.56 13.25
N THR A 91 6.20 17.79 14.26
CA THR A 91 7.18 18.89 14.31
C THR A 91 8.58 18.29 14.43
N LEU A 92 9.52 18.78 13.61
CA LEU A 92 10.91 18.34 13.62
C LEU A 92 11.71 19.07 14.70
N VAL A 93 12.58 18.33 15.38
CA VAL A 93 13.54 18.90 16.33
C VAL A 93 14.90 18.22 16.17
N PRO A 94 16.02 18.95 16.24
CA PRO A 94 17.33 18.32 16.37
C PRO A 94 17.47 17.76 17.78
N LEU A 95 18.15 16.62 17.90
CA LEU A 95 18.43 15.98 19.17
C LEU A 95 19.94 15.91 19.44
N THR A 96 20.31 16.12 20.69
CA THR A 96 21.64 15.85 21.24
C THR A 96 21.88 14.35 21.38
N ALA A 97 23.12 13.94 21.68
CA ALA A 97 23.50 12.53 21.80
C ALA A 97 22.74 11.77 22.90
N ASP A 98 22.36 12.46 23.99
CA ASP A 98 21.53 11.94 25.08
C ASP A 98 20.03 11.95 24.75
N GLY A 99 19.62 12.50 23.61
CA GLY A 99 18.23 12.54 23.17
C GLY A 99 17.40 13.72 23.67
N ALA A 100 18.04 14.74 24.26
CA ALA A 100 17.39 16.00 24.54
C ALA A 100 17.23 16.83 23.25
N ILE A 101 16.30 17.79 23.25
CA ILE A 101 16.15 18.72 22.12
C ILE A 101 17.33 19.69 22.13
N ASP A 102 18.02 19.83 21.00
CA ASP A 102 19.14 20.76 20.83
C ASP A 102 18.63 22.18 20.56
N GLU A 103 18.21 22.83 21.65
CA GLU A 103 17.68 24.20 21.66
C GLU A 103 18.66 25.24 21.10
N ILE A 104 19.96 25.00 21.30
CA ILE A 104 21.01 25.88 20.82
C ILE A 104 21.04 25.86 19.30
N LEU A 105 20.97 24.67 18.70
CA LEU A 105 20.91 24.51 17.26
C LEU A 105 19.61 25.05 16.68
N VAL A 106 18.46 24.81 17.32
CA VAL A 106 17.17 25.37 16.92
C VAL A 106 17.24 26.89 16.80
N ARG A 107 17.69 27.58 17.86
CA ARG A 107 17.83 29.05 17.86
C ARG A 107 18.82 29.54 16.82
N ARG A 108 19.98 28.90 16.70
CA ARG A 108 21.00 29.26 15.70
C ARG A 108 20.49 29.19 14.26
N CYS A 109 19.55 28.29 13.98
CA CYS A 109 18.94 28.12 12.67
C CYS A 109 17.79 29.11 12.41
N CYS A 110 17.04 29.51 13.44
CA CYS A 110 15.81 30.29 13.29
C CYS A 110 15.95 31.77 13.62
N GLU A 111 16.90 32.14 14.48
CA GLU A 111 17.12 33.52 14.91
C GLU A 111 18.14 34.22 13.99
N PRO A 112 18.04 35.55 13.79
CA PRO A 112 19.02 36.30 13.02
C PRO A 112 20.42 36.18 13.62
N GLN A 113 21.39 35.72 12.84
CA GLN A 113 22.79 35.66 13.26
C GLN A 113 23.46 37.03 13.16
N THR A 114 24.18 37.41 14.21
CA THR A 114 25.05 38.59 14.23
C THR A 114 26.22 38.44 13.24
N ARG A 115 26.84 39.56 12.86
CA ARG A 115 28.02 39.56 11.97
C ARG A 115 29.18 38.74 12.55
N GLU A 116 29.38 38.79 13.87
CA GLU A 116 30.44 38.07 14.57
C GLU A 116 30.21 36.56 14.58
N GLU A 117 28.96 36.11 14.75
CA GLU A 117 28.60 34.69 14.66
C GLU A 117 28.83 34.13 13.26
N LYS A 118 28.53 34.91 12.22
CA LYS A 118 28.82 34.53 10.83
C LYS A 118 30.33 34.41 10.57
N LEU A 119 31.14 35.26 11.21
CA LEU A 119 32.61 35.25 11.08
C LEU A 119 33.28 34.08 11.82
N LYS A 120 32.72 33.63 12.96
CA LYS A 120 33.20 32.45 13.70
C LYS A 120 32.99 31.14 12.93
N CYS A 121 32.04 31.11 11.99
CA CYS A 121 31.74 29.97 11.13
C CYS A 121 32.54 30.00 9.80
N SER A 122 33.80 30.44 9.84
CA SER A 122 34.67 30.40 8.67
C SER A 122 34.92 28.96 8.25
N ALA A 123 34.71 28.67 6.97
CA ALA A 123 34.94 27.37 6.37
C ALA A 123 36.40 26.88 6.54
N ALA A 124 37.37 27.79 6.60
CA ALA A 124 38.80 27.43 6.67
C ALA A 124 39.18 26.57 7.90
N SER A 125 38.40 26.57 8.97
CA SER A 125 38.64 25.79 10.20
C SER A 125 37.58 24.71 10.45
N CYS A 126 36.74 24.39 9.47
CA CYS A 126 35.66 23.43 9.62
C CYS A 126 36.13 21.99 9.37
N GLU A 127 35.80 21.07 10.27
CA GLU A 127 36.03 19.63 10.07
C GLU A 127 35.05 19.09 9.01
N LEU A 128 35.57 18.30 8.07
CA LEU A 128 34.76 17.61 7.06
C LEU A 128 34.27 16.24 7.59
N PRO A 129 33.07 15.77 7.21
CA PRO A 129 32.16 16.37 6.24
C PRO A 129 31.32 17.53 6.81
N ALA A 130 31.15 18.59 6.02
CA ALA A 130 30.42 19.79 6.41
C ALA A 130 29.40 20.20 5.33
N VAL A 131 28.31 20.84 5.77
CA VAL A 131 27.39 21.53 4.86
C VAL A 131 27.85 22.97 4.74
N VAL A 132 28.02 23.43 3.50
CA VAL A 132 28.59 24.74 3.18
C VAL A 132 27.71 25.44 2.16
N VAL A 133 27.63 26.76 2.20
CA VAL A 133 26.87 27.57 1.25
C VAL A 133 27.84 28.34 0.37
N TYR A 134 27.72 28.18 -0.93
CA TYR A 134 28.48 28.92 -1.94
C TYR A 134 27.49 29.49 -2.95
N GLN A 135 27.46 30.82 -3.07
CA GLN A 135 26.52 31.54 -3.97
C GLN A 135 25.06 31.14 -3.74
N ASP A 136 24.64 31.15 -2.46
CA ASP A 136 23.29 30.77 -2.02
C ASP A 136 22.87 29.32 -2.30
N VAL A 137 23.78 28.50 -2.81
CA VAL A 137 23.56 27.06 -3.05
C VAL A 137 24.28 26.27 -1.96
N PRO A 138 23.58 25.40 -1.23
CA PRO A 138 24.22 24.53 -0.25
C PRO A 138 24.89 23.33 -0.92
N TYR A 139 26.06 22.98 -0.44
CA TYR A 139 26.88 21.84 -0.84
C TYR A 139 27.29 21.02 0.39
N ILE A 140 27.49 19.71 0.21
CA ILE A 140 28.14 18.86 1.19
C ILE A 140 29.60 18.74 0.74
N ALA A 141 30.50 19.37 1.49
CA ALA A 141 31.94 19.18 1.34
C ALA A 141 32.33 17.90 2.09
N ASP A 142 32.91 16.93 1.40
CA ASP A 142 33.20 15.60 1.95
C ASP A 142 34.69 15.25 2.02
N ALA A 143 35.54 15.98 1.30
CA ALA A 143 36.99 15.79 1.34
C ALA A 143 37.73 17.07 0.92
N VAL A 144 39.01 17.14 1.30
CA VAL A 144 39.96 18.12 0.77
C VAL A 144 40.58 17.55 -0.51
N ALA A 145 40.57 18.31 -1.59
CA ALA A 145 41.28 18.01 -2.83
C ALA A 145 42.70 18.60 -2.73
N SER A 146 43.61 17.84 -2.11
CA SER A 146 44.99 18.28 -1.83
C SER A 146 45.79 18.64 -3.08
N GLU A 147 45.40 18.09 -4.22
CA GLU A 147 46.01 18.30 -5.53
C GLU A 147 45.53 19.59 -6.22
N LEU A 148 44.49 20.24 -5.69
CA LEU A 148 43.91 21.45 -6.28
C LEU A 148 44.02 22.64 -5.34
N THR A 149 44.33 23.80 -5.93
CA THR A 149 44.36 25.11 -5.30
C THR A 149 43.56 26.12 -6.13
N PRO A 150 43.27 27.34 -5.64
CA PRO A 150 42.62 28.36 -6.44
C PRO A 150 43.35 28.70 -7.75
N ASN A 151 44.67 28.48 -7.84
CA ASN A 151 45.44 28.67 -9.07
C ASN A 151 45.32 27.51 -10.07
N SER A 152 44.74 26.38 -9.68
CA SER A 152 44.54 25.24 -10.57
C SER A 152 43.55 25.58 -11.68
N LEU A 153 43.76 25.03 -12.87
CA LEU A 153 42.92 25.30 -14.05
C LEU A 153 41.64 24.47 -14.01
N LEU A 154 40.51 25.10 -14.38
CA LEU A 154 39.25 24.42 -14.62
C LEU A 154 39.31 23.70 -15.98
N PRO A 155 39.05 22.38 -16.03
CA PRO A 155 39.11 21.60 -17.27
C PRO A 155 38.19 22.11 -18.38
N THR A 156 37.10 22.79 -18.02
CA THR A 156 36.05 23.21 -18.96
C THR A 156 36.31 24.58 -19.58
N THR A 157 36.99 25.49 -18.89
CA THR A 157 37.14 26.89 -19.33
C THR A 157 38.59 27.30 -19.58
N GLY A 158 39.57 26.52 -19.10
CA GLY A 158 40.99 26.86 -19.14
C GLY A 158 41.38 28.03 -18.22
N LYS A 159 40.44 28.58 -17.44
CA LYS A 159 40.67 29.62 -16.42
C LYS A 159 40.97 28.98 -15.07
N SER A 160 41.65 29.70 -14.18
CA SER A 160 41.83 29.21 -12.81
C SER A 160 40.52 29.27 -11.99
N TYR A 161 40.45 28.49 -10.91
CA TYR A 161 39.35 28.59 -9.94
C TYR A 161 39.24 30.00 -9.35
N ALA A 162 40.38 30.64 -9.05
CA ALA A 162 40.46 32.00 -8.53
C ALA A 162 39.90 33.02 -9.53
N GLU A 163 40.31 32.96 -10.79
CA GLU A 163 39.80 33.85 -11.85
C GLU A 163 38.27 33.73 -11.98
N THR A 164 37.76 32.51 -11.99
CA THR A 164 36.32 32.26 -12.11
C THR A 164 35.53 32.76 -10.90
N ALA A 165 36.11 32.63 -9.71
CA ALA A 165 35.51 33.13 -8.48
C ALA A 165 35.53 34.67 -8.39
N LEU A 166 36.65 35.31 -8.75
CA LEU A 166 36.81 36.76 -8.72
C LEU A 166 35.91 37.49 -9.72
N LEU A 167 35.56 36.85 -10.84
CA LEU A 167 34.55 37.37 -11.77
C LEU A 167 33.17 37.53 -11.10
N LYS A 168 32.85 36.69 -10.12
CA LYS A 168 31.56 36.70 -9.42
C LYS A 168 31.60 37.50 -8.11
N ALA A 169 32.78 37.68 -7.52
CA ALA A 169 32.99 38.41 -6.27
C ALA A 169 34.21 39.35 -6.37
N PRO A 170 34.14 40.41 -7.20
CA PRO A 170 35.26 41.30 -7.43
C PRO A 170 35.68 42.01 -6.13
N GLY A 171 36.99 42.13 -5.91
CA GLY A 171 37.57 42.77 -4.72
C GLY A 171 37.79 41.85 -3.51
N THR A 172 37.46 40.55 -3.62
CA THR A 172 37.75 39.57 -2.57
C THR A 172 39.22 39.16 -2.61
N SER A 173 39.93 39.25 -1.47
CA SER A 173 41.28 38.69 -1.35
C SER A 173 41.19 37.17 -1.14
N LEU A 174 41.89 36.40 -1.97
CA LEU A 174 41.92 34.94 -1.91
C LEU A 174 43.31 34.44 -1.52
N ASP A 175 43.37 33.49 -0.59
CA ASP A 175 44.57 32.68 -0.37
C ASP A 175 44.69 31.67 -1.51
N LEU A 176 45.64 31.91 -2.41
CA LEU A 176 45.86 31.09 -3.60
C LEU A 176 46.57 29.76 -3.30
N THR A 177 47.03 29.57 -2.05
CA THR A 177 47.76 28.37 -1.61
C THR A 177 46.86 27.36 -0.91
N GLN A 178 45.66 27.76 -0.48
CA GLN A 178 44.73 26.85 0.19
C GLN A 178 44.30 25.69 -0.73
N HIS A 179 44.06 24.52 -0.14
CA HIS A 179 43.49 23.39 -0.86
C HIS A 179 41.99 23.59 -1.10
N LEU A 180 41.49 23.11 -2.25
CA LEU A 180 40.07 23.16 -2.54
C LEU A 180 39.30 22.07 -1.79
N TRP A 181 38.00 22.30 -1.60
CA TRP A 181 37.09 21.30 -1.08
C TRP A 181 36.37 20.57 -2.20
N ARG A 182 36.36 19.24 -2.14
CA ARG A 182 35.50 18.41 -2.98
C ARG A 182 34.10 18.41 -2.39
N ALA A 183 33.13 18.89 -3.18
CA ALA A 183 31.77 19.09 -2.73
C ALA A 183 30.73 18.60 -3.75
N ARG A 184 29.53 18.33 -3.25
CA ARG A 184 28.37 17.91 -4.05
C ARG A 184 27.14 18.71 -3.64
N GLN A 185 26.24 18.98 -4.58
CA GLN A 185 25.03 19.75 -4.27
C GLN A 185 24.25 19.10 -3.12
N ALA A 186 23.94 19.90 -2.09
CA ALA A 186 23.38 19.40 -0.85
C ALA A 186 21.88 19.20 -0.93
N ARG A 187 21.15 19.99 -1.72
CA ARG A 187 19.69 19.82 -1.83
C ARG A 187 19.31 18.56 -2.58
N ALA A 188 18.16 17.98 -2.24
CA ALA A 188 17.61 16.82 -2.92
C ALA A 188 16.13 17.05 -3.24
N LYS A 189 15.67 16.52 -4.38
CA LYS A 189 14.24 16.37 -4.60
C LYS A 189 13.71 15.31 -3.62
N PRO A 190 12.52 15.51 -3.03
CA PRO A 190 11.84 14.45 -2.31
C PRO A 190 11.73 13.20 -3.20
N GLY A 191 12.19 12.06 -2.70
CA GLY A 191 12.09 10.79 -3.40
C GLY A 191 11.88 9.66 -2.40
N MET A 192 11.11 8.66 -2.81
CA MET A 192 11.06 7.40 -2.06
C MET A 192 12.43 6.74 -2.06
N LEU A 193 12.85 6.21 -0.92
CA LEU A 193 14.10 5.45 -0.80
C LEU A 193 14.08 4.10 -1.54
N ALA A 194 13.03 3.79 -2.31
CA ALA A 194 12.88 2.54 -3.02
C ALA A 194 13.59 2.54 -4.38
N LYS A 195 14.37 1.48 -4.60
CA LYS A 195 15.29 1.17 -5.71
C LYS A 195 16.60 1.97 -5.69
N ALA A 196 17.67 1.24 -5.37
CA ALA A 196 19.04 1.57 -5.71
C ALA A 196 19.15 1.75 -7.23
N THR A 197 18.74 2.92 -7.71
CA THR A 197 19.04 3.34 -9.06
C THR A 197 20.57 3.44 -9.11
N PRO A 198 21.26 2.86 -10.11
CA PRO A 198 22.70 2.95 -10.21
C PRO A 198 23.08 4.43 -10.05
N PRO A 199 24.07 4.76 -9.18
CA PRO A 199 24.38 6.13 -8.88
C PRO A 199 24.70 6.83 -10.20
N LYS A 200 23.85 7.78 -10.61
CA LYS A 200 24.18 8.69 -11.71
C LYS A 200 25.58 9.23 -11.42
N LYS A 201 26.46 9.28 -12.42
CA LYS A 201 27.82 9.85 -12.29
C LYS A 201 27.70 11.15 -11.52
N ARG A 202 28.12 11.15 -10.26
CA ARG A 202 27.92 12.31 -9.38
C ARG A 202 28.92 13.36 -9.85
N THR A 203 28.40 14.50 -10.32
CA THR A 203 29.23 15.64 -10.65
C THR A 203 29.66 16.30 -9.35
N TYR A 204 30.88 15.97 -8.92
CA TYR A 204 31.57 16.72 -7.89
C TYR A 204 32.00 18.08 -8.45
N ILE A 205 32.04 19.06 -7.56
CA ILE A 205 32.64 20.36 -7.83
C ILE A 205 33.74 20.62 -6.81
N HIS A 206 34.67 21.51 -7.15
CA HIS A 206 35.70 21.97 -6.23
C HIS A 206 35.38 23.41 -5.81
N LEU A 207 35.38 23.65 -4.50
CA LEU A 207 35.04 24.93 -3.90
C LEU A 207 36.25 25.52 -3.19
N ILE A 208 36.39 26.85 -3.25
CA ILE A 208 37.39 27.58 -2.47
C ILE A 208 36.82 27.76 -1.04
N PRO A 209 37.45 27.18 0.01
CA PRO A 209 36.93 27.24 1.37
C PRO A 209 36.61 28.66 1.83
N GLN A 210 37.50 29.64 1.58
CA GLN A 210 37.29 31.04 1.96
C GLN A 210 36.03 31.71 1.39
N LEU A 211 35.48 31.17 0.30
CA LEU A 211 34.26 31.68 -0.33
C LEU A 211 33.00 30.97 0.15
N CYS A 212 33.15 29.98 1.03
CA CYS A 212 32.05 29.20 1.55
C CYS A 212 31.69 29.67 2.97
N ALA A 213 30.39 29.73 3.26
CA ALA A 213 29.90 29.86 4.63
C ALA A 213 29.52 28.48 5.17
N VAL A 214 29.93 28.13 6.39
CA VAL A 214 29.49 26.87 7.01
C VAL A 214 28.01 27.00 7.39
N HIS A 215 27.19 26.07 6.93
CA HIS A 215 25.78 26.02 7.27
C HIS A 215 25.61 25.52 8.72
N PRO A 216 24.68 26.08 9.53
CA PRO A 216 24.54 25.70 10.93
C PRO A 216 24.07 24.24 11.13
N LEU A 217 23.36 23.65 10.16
CA LEU A 217 22.92 22.25 10.22
C LEU A 217 24.10 21.28 10.04
N PRO A 218 24.32 20.33 10.96
CA PRO A 218 25.31 19.28 10.81
C PRO A 218 25.03 18.40 9.58
N CYS A 219 26.10 17.87 8.97
CA CYS A 219 25.98 17.00 7.79
C CYS A 219 25.15 15.73 8.06
N ALA A 220 25.24 15.17 9.28
CA ALA A 220 24.44 14.02 9.70
C ALA A 220 22.93 14.33 9.66
N LEU A 221 22.54 15.44 10.30
CA LEU A 221 21.17 15.90 10.33
C LEU A 221 20.63 16.23 8.93
N TRP A 222 21.47 16.79 8.06
CA TRP A 222 21.13 17.04 6.65
C TRP A 222 20.80 15.74 5.90
N HIS A 223 21.50 14.64 6.21
CA HIS A 223 21.22 13.34 5.62
C HIS A 223 19.90 12.74 6.09
N ASP A 224 19.58 12.86 7.38
CA ASP A 224 18.29 12.42 7.92
C ASP A 224 17.14 13.23 7.33
N LEU A 225 17.30 14.55 7.21
CA LEU A 225 16.32 15.45 6.60
C LEU A 225 16.04 15.10 5.12
N LYS A 226 17.02 14.55 4.38
CA LYS A 226 16.78 14.06 3.00
C LYS A 226 15.89 12.82 2.96
N ARG A 227 15.90 12.00 4.00
CA ARG A 227 15.10 10.77 4.12
C ARG A 227 13.71 11.05 4.68
N LEU A 228 13.55 12.19 5.35
CA LEU A 228 12.32 12.61 6.00
C LEU A 228 11.07 12.43 5.14
N PRO A 229 11.04 12.81 3.84
CA PRO A 229 9.85 12.56 3.01
C PRO A 229 9.40 11.09 3.01
N THR A 230 10.34 10.15 2.88
CA THR A 230 10.00 8.72 2.86
C THR A 230 9.50 8.27 4.24
N ILE A 231 10.17 8.73 5.30
CA ILE A 231 9.83 8.41 6.69
C ILE A 231 8.41 8.87 6.99
N LEU A 232 8.08 10.14 6.71
CA LEU A 232 6.77 10.71 6.99
C LEU A 232 5.65 10.07 6.17
N TYR A 233 5.91 9.79 4.89
CA TYR A 233 4.95 9.11 4.02
C TYR A 233 4.58 7.71 4.56
N LEU A 234 5.59 6.89 4.88
CA LEU A 234 5.36 5.54 5.38
C LEU A 234 4.76 5.57 6.79
N TRP A 235 5.26 6.45 7.65
CA TRP A 235 4.71 6.67 8.99
C TRP A 235 3.20 6.94 8.96
N GLN A 236 2.77 7.84 8.07
CA GLN A 236 1.35 8.19 7.94
C GLN A 236 0.50 7.00 7.48
N LYS A 237 0.99 6.24 6.49
CA LYS A 237 0.32 5.07 5.95
C LYS A 237 0.21 3.94 6.98
N ASP A 238 1.31 3.65 7.67
CA ASP A 238 1.36 2.60 8.71
C ASP A 238 0.45 2.98 9.90
N ARG A 239 0.39 4.27 10.25
CA ARG A 239 -0.54 4.78 11.27
C ARG A 239 -2.01 4.59 10.86
N ALA A 240 -2.37 4.96 9.63
CA ALA A 240 -3.75 4.83 9.14
C ALA A 240 -4.20 3.37 9.09
N GLU A 241 -3.31 2.47 8.64
CA GLU A 241 -3.55 1.03 8.69
C GLU A 241 -3.68 0.51 10.13
N ALA A 242 -2.77 0.89 11.03
CA ALA A 242 -2.80 0.45 12.43
C ALA A 242 -4.10 0.86 13.12
N GLU A 243 -4.60 2.06 12.85
CA GLU A 243 -5.89 2.51 13.35
C GLU A 243 -7.04 1.64 12.84
N LEU A 244 -7.08 1.35 11.53
CA LEU A 244 -8.11 0.50 10.94
C LEU A 244 -8.05 -0.93 11.50
N ARG A 245 -6.85 -1.48 11.63
CA ARG A 245 -6.62 -2.81 12.20
C ARG A 245 -7.02 -2.88 13.66
N SER A 246 -6.69 -1.86 14.47
CA SER A 246 -7.12 -1.78 15.86
C SER A 246 -8.65 -1.71 15.97
N ARG A 247 -9.30 -0.89 15.14
CA ARG A 247 -10.75 -0.72 15.08
C ARG A 247 -11.48 -2.04 14.81
N TRP A 248 -10.90 -2.89 13.97
CA TRP A 248 -11.48 -4.18 13.59
C TRP A 248 -10.85 -5.37 14.34
N GLN A 249 -9.88 -5.13 15.23
CA GLN A 249 -9.09 -6.20 15.87
C GLN A 249 -8.48 -7.17 14.84
N TRP A 250 -8.04 -6.64 13.69
CA TRP A 250 -7.54 -7.42 12.57
C TRP A 250 -6.02 -7.63 12.67
N PRO A 251 -5.54 -8.90 12.72
CA PRO A 251 -4.14 -9.20 13.03
C PRO A 251 -3.21 -9.20 11.80
N HIS A 252 -3.74 -9.09 10.58
CA HIS A 252 -2.95 -9.15 9.36
C HIS A 252 -2.78 -7.77 8.70
N PRO A 253 -1.73 -7.57 7.90
CA PRO A 253 -1.52 -6.30 7.18
C PRO A 253 -2.64 -6.01 6.18
N LEU A 254 -2.99 -4.74 6.04
CA LEU A 254 -3.95 -4.23 5.04
C LEU A 254 -3.30 -3.24 4.07
N THR A 255 -1.99 -2.99 4.19
CA THR A 255 -1.25 -1.98 3.44
C THR A 255 -1.50 -2.04 1.93
N GLU A 256 -1.37 -3.23 1.34
CA GLU A 256 -1.49 -3.42 -0.11
C GLU A 256 -2.93 -3.19 -0.57
N ALA A 257 -3.92 -3.68 0.17
CA ALA A 257 -5.33 -3.48 -0.11
C ALA A 257 -5.75 -2.00 -0.05
N LEU A 258 -5.12 -1.23 0.83
CA LEU A 258 -5.33 0.22 0.99
C LEU A 258 -4.53 1.08 0.00
N THR A 259 -3.69 0.49 -0.86
CA THR A 259 -2.86 1.24 -1.81
C THR A 259 -3.43 1.14 -3.22
N ALA A 260 -3.99 2.24 -3.74
CA ALA A 260 -4.49 2.27 -5.11
C ALA A 260 -3.34 2.29 -6.13
N SER A 261 -3.57 1.76 -7.34
CA SER A 261 -2.54 1.77 -8.40
C SER A 261 -2.11 3.18 -8.83
N SER A 262 -2.98 4.19 -8.64
CA SER A 262 -2.65 5.60 -8.87
C SER A 262 -1.55 6.14 -7.95
N ALA A 263 -1.29 5.50 -6.80
CA ALA A 263 -0.20 5.85 -5.89
C ALA A 263 1.20 5.54 -6.47
N LYS A 264 1.29 4.74 -7.55
CA LYS A 264 2.53 4.39 -8.26
C LYS A 264 3.62 3.80 -7.36
N LEU A 265 3.22 3.04 -6.35
CA LEU A 265 4.13 2.22 -5.56
C LEU A 265 4.49 0.93 -6.29
N SER A 266 5.45 0.17 -5.75
CA SER A 266 5.83 -1.14 -6.29
C SER A 266 4.79 -2.24 -6.06
N TYR A 267 3.73 -1.94 -5.30
CA TYR A 267 2.58 -2.79 -5.01
C TYR A 267 1.30 -1.96 -5.13
N SER A 268 0.19 -2.62 -5.42
CA SER A 268 -1.13 -2.01 -5.53
C SER A 268 -2.22 -3.03 -5.19
N ASN A 269 -3.40 -2.53 -4.88
CA ASN A 269 -4.56 -3.34 -4.52
C ASN A 269 -5.17 -4.13 -5.69
N GLU A 270 -4.66 -4.03 -6.92
CA GLU A 270 -5.34 -4.59 -8.10
C GLU A 270 -5.37 -6.13 -8.12
N ARG A 271 -4.28 -6.80 -7.69
CA ARG A 271 -4.26 -8.27 -7.61
C ARG A 271 -5.17 -8.78 -6.50
N LEU A 272 -5.16 -8.11 -5.35
CA LEU A 272 -6.04 -8.42 -4.23
C LEU A 272 -7.51 -8.14 -4.57
N ALA A 273 -7.80 -7.07 -5.32
CA ALA A 273 -9.15 -6.77 -5.78
C ALA A 273 -9.66 -7.84 -6.75
N PHE A 274 -8.81 -8.35 -7.65
CA PHE A 274 -9.17 -9.46 -8.53
C PHE A 274 -9.58 -10.72 -7.73
N LEU A 275 -8.76 -11.11 -6.75
CA LEU A 275 -9.08 -12.21 -5.83
C LEU A 275 -10.38 -11.91 -5.05
N GLY A 276 -10.49 -10.68 -4.54
CA GLY A 276 -11.59 -10.13 -3.78
C GLY A 276 -12.93 -10.15 -4.50
N ASP A 277 -13.01 -9.76 -5.78
CA ASP A 277 -14.23 -9.85 -6.61
C ASP A 277 -14.71 -11.31 -6.70
N GLY A 278 -13.77 -12.26 -6.81
CA GLY A 278 -14.05 -13.68 -6.78
C GLY A 278 -14.69 -14.13 -5.46
N VAL A 279 -14.03 -13.77 -4.36
CA VAL A 279 -14.42 -14.14 -3.00
C VAL A 279 -15.70 -13.43 -2.55
N LEU A 280 -15.90 -12.16 -2.90
CA LEU A 280 -17.06 -11.34 -2.56
C LEU A 280 -18.36 -11.99 -3.05
N LYS A 281 -18.37 -12.53 -4.27
CA LYS A 281 -19.53 -13.25 -4.82
C LYS A 281 -19.87 -14.46 -3.98
N LEU A 282 -18.87 -15.20 -3.49
CA LEU A 282 -19.08 -16.36 -2.64
C LEU A 282 -19.56 -15.96 -1.23
N VAL A 283 -18.91 -14.97 -0.60
CA VAL A 283 -19.28 -14.42 0.70
C VAL A 283 -20.75 -13.97 0.72
N LEU A 284 -21.17 -13.17 -0.26
CA LEU A 284 -22.56 -12.69 -0.34
C LEU A 284 -23.53 -13.85 -0.58
N THR A 285 -23.16 -14.85 -1.37
CA THR A 285 -23.98 -16.05 -1.57
C THR A 285 -24.12 -16.87 -0.29
N ILE A 286 -23.04 -17.06 0.47
CA ILE A 286 -23.06 -17.73 1.78
C ILE A 286 -24.00 -16.98 2.73
N GLY A 287 -23.85 -15.66 2.85
CA GLY A 287 -24.69 -14.84 3.73
C GLY A 287 -26.18 -14.92 3.38
N VAL A 288 -26.52 -14.99 2.08
CA VAL A 288 -27.91 -15.19 1.64
C VAL A 288 -28.42 -16.58 2.03
N ILE A 289 -27.63 -17.65 1.84
CA ILE A 289 -28.06 -19.03 2.17
C ILE A 289 -28.16 -19.26 3.68
N GLN A 290 -27.29 -18.63 4.47
CA GLN A 290 -27.31 -18.71 5.94
C GLN A 290 -28.59 -18.18 6.57
N SER A 291 -29.37 -17.36 5.86
CA SER A 291 -30.72 -16.97 6.29
C SER A 291 -31.72 -18.15 6.38
N GLY A 292 -31.29 -19.37 6.02
CA GLY A 292 -32.04 -20.61 6.19
C GLY A 292 -32.81 -21.06 4.94
N GLN A 293 -32.64 -20.35 3.81
CA GLN A 293 -33.38 -20.62 2.58
C GLN A 293 -32.47 -21.13 1.47
N TRP A 294 -32.44 -22.45 1.27
CA TRP A 294 -31.83 -23.07 0.08
C TRP A 294 -32.65 -22.86 -1.19
N ARG A 295 -33.93 -22.49 -1.06
CA ARG A 295 -34.76 -22.03 -2.17
C ARG A 295 -34.77 -20.52 -2.16
N LEU A 296 -34.02 -19.93 -3.08
CA LEU A 296 -33.80 -18.49 -3.11
C LEU A 296 -34.98 -17.78 -3.77
N THR A 297 -35.56 -16.81 -3.06
CA THR A 297 -36.55 -15.89 -3.65
C THR A 297 -35.87 -14.92 -4.62
N ASP A 298 -36.63 -14.41 -5.59
CA ASP A 298 -36.08 -13.42 -6.54
C ASP A 298 -35.63 -12.15 -5.83
N ALA A 299 -36.29 -11.77 -4.73
CA ALA A 299 -35.87 -10.66 -3.88
C ALA A 299 -34.44 -10.85 -3.33
N LEU A 300 -34.09 -12.05 -2.85
CA LEU A 300 -32.75 -12.35 -2.35
C LEU A 300 -31.70 -12.35 -3.48
N LYS A 301 -32.04 -12.88 -4.65
CA LYS A 301 -31.16 -12.85 -5.84
C LYS A 301 -30.88 -11.40 -6.27
N VAL A 302 -31.92 -10.57 -6.34
CA VAL A 302 -31.80 -9.14 -6.68
C VAL A 302 -31.00 -8.38 -5.62
N GLN A 303 -31.22 -8.64 -4.34
CA GLN A 303 -30.46 -8.03 -3.25
C GLN A 303 -28.97 -8.38 -3.34
N ARG A 304 -28.63 -9.66 -3.58
CA ARG A 304 -27.24 -10.07 -3.83
C ARG A 304 -26.63 -9.31 -5.00
N LEU A 305 -27.33 -9.21 -6.13
CA LEU A 305 -26.83 -8.49 -7.30
C LEU A 305 -26.62 -7.00 -7.02
N ARG A 306 -27.50 -6.36 -6.23
CA ARG A 306 -27.31 -4.97 -5.77
C ARG A 306 -26.05 -4.84 -4.90
N ASN A 307 -25.84 -5.76 -3.97
CA ASN A 307 -24.66 -5.74 -3.09
C ASN A 307 -23.33 -5.97 -3.83
N LEU A 308 -23.37 -6.50 -5.05
CA LEU A 308 -22.21 -6.63 -5.94
C LEU A 308 -21.91 -5.38 -6.78
N GLN A 309 -22.79 -4.37 -6.77
CA GLN A 309 -22.58 -3.18 -7.59
C GLN A 309 -21.53 -2.26 -6.97
N ASN A 310 -20.63 -1.71 -7.81
CA ASN A 310 -19.60 -0.77 -7.37
C ASN A 310 -20.17 0.43 -6.61
N ALA A 311 -21.38 0.90 -6.96
CA ALA A 311 -22.05 1.97 -6.23
C ALA A 311 -22.34 1.59 -4.77
N THR A 312 -22.85 0.38 -4.54
CA THR A 312 -23.09 -0.14 -3.18
C THR A 312 -21.79 -0.38 -2.43
N LEU A 313 -20.77 -0.94 -3.08
CA LEU A 313 -19.45 -1.13 -2.46
C LEU A 313 -18.78 0.22 -2.10
N CYS A 314 -18.98 1.25 -2.91
CA CYS A 314 -18.55 2.61 -2.57
C CYS A 314 -19.23 3.12 -1.31
N THR A 315 -20.55 2.95 -1.18
CA THR A 315 -21.29 3.33 0.04
C THR A 315 -20.82 2.54 1.26
N VAL A 316 -20.48 1.25 1.09
CA VAL A 316 -19.89 0.43 2.15
C VAL A 316 -18.54 1.01 2.61
N ALA A 317 -17.66 1.37 1.68
CA ALA A 317 -16.38 1.99 2.00
C ALA A 317 -16.53 3.33 2.73
N GLU A 318 -17.49 4.15 2.30
CA GLU A 318 -17.81 5.43 2.96
C GLU A 318 -18.35 5.23 4.38
N THR A 319 -19.26 4.27 4.56
CA THR A 319 -19.85 3.95 5.87
C THR A 319 -18.83 3.37 6.85
N ALA A 320 -17.82 2.67 6.33
CA ALA A 320 -16.71 2.10 7.10
C ALA A 320 -15.57 3.10 7.37
N ASP A 321 -15.67 4.34 6.89
CA ASP A 321 -14.63 5.37 6.94
C ASP A 321 -13.28 4.87 6.41
N LEU A 322 -13.29 4.20 5.26
CA LEU A 322 -12.05 3.74 4.62
C LEU A 322 -11.27 4.87 3.95
N LEU A 323 -11.95 5.99 3.67
CA LEU A 323 -11.38 7.10 2.92
C LEU A 323 -10.12 7.68 3.57
N SER A 324 -10.14 7.79 4.90
CA SER A 324 -9.02 8.27 5.71
C SER A 324 -7.80 7.33 5.66
N CYS A 325 -7.96 6.11 5.15
CA CYS A 325 -6.94 5.06 5.17
C CYS A 325 -6.38 4.70 3.79
N VAL A 326 -7.03 5.11 2.70
CA VAL A 326 -6.65 4.70 1.33
C VAL A 326 -5.62 5.66 0.74
N ASP A 327 -4.51 5.11 0.26
CA ASP A 327 -3.53 5.86 -0.52
C ASP A 327 -3.83 5.87 -2.01
N VAL A 328 -4.31 7.02 -2.50
CA VAL A 328 -4.56 7.24 -3.93
C VAL A 328 -3.54 8.16 -4.60
N VAL A 329 -2.83 8.98 -3.83
CA VAL A 329 -1.95 10.04 -4.39
C VAL A 329 -0.52 9.54 -4.46
N GLY A 330 -0.16 8.61 -3.58
CA GLY A 330 1.18 8.11 -3.42
C GLY A 330 2.10 9.14 -2.77
N PHE A 331 3.39 8.81 -2.77
CA PHE A 331 4.42 9.55 -2.07
C PHE A 331 4.41 11.07 -2.33
N HIS A 332 4.45 11.48 -3.60
CA HIS A 332 4.72 12.89 -3.97
C HIS A 332 3.63 13.86 -3.49
N GLY A 333 2.38 13.40 -3.35
CA GLY A 333 1.27 14.25 -2.93
C GLY A 333 0.90 14.15 -1.45
N SER A 334 1.54 13.26 -0.68
CA SER A 334 1.12 12.96 0.70
C SER A 334 2.22 13.08 1.75
N TRP A 335 3.51 13.00 1.39
CA TRP A 335 4.60 12.96 2.37
C TRP A 335 4.67 14.19 3.32
N LEU A 336 4.12 15.33 2.89
CA LEU A 336 4.09 16.58 3.67
C LEU A 336 2.91 16.72 4.61
N GLN A 337 1.86 15.92 4.45
CA GLN A 337 0.62 16.05 5.23
C GLN A 337 0.89 16.02 6.75
N PRO A 338 1.76 15.13 7.28
CA PRO A 338 2.10 15.13 8.70
C PRO A 338 2.64 16.47 9.22
N LEU A 339 3.38 17.21 8.37
CA LEU A 339 3.98 18.50 8.73
C LEU A 339 3.01 19.69 8.53
N ARG A 340 1.89 19.50 7.83
CA ARG A 340 0.89 20.56 7.60
C ARG A 340 -0.25 20.53 8.60
N GLY A 341 -0.44 19.40 9.28
CA GLY A 341 -1.60 19.22 10.16
C GLY A 341 -2.91 19.02 9.39
N ASP A 342 -2.81 18.69 8.11
CA ASP A 342 -3.95 18.28 7.32
C ASP A 342 -4.25 16.82 7.68
N THR A 343 -5.49 16.54 8.10
CA THR A 343 -6.01 15.16 8.12
C THR A 343 -5.79 14.52 6.77
N TRP A 344 -5.74 13.18 6.69
CA TRP A 344 -5.84 12.43 5.42
C TRP A 344 -7.25 12.61 4.83
N SER A 345 -7.67 13.85 4.62
CA SER A 345 -8.64 14.18 3.60
C SER A 345 -7.84 14.13 2.31
N LEU A 346 -8.09 13.10 1.51
CA LEU A 346 -8.00 13.28 0.07
C LEU A 346 -8.53 14.69 -0.23
N PRO A 347 -7.88 15.50 -1.08
CA PRO A 347 -8.60 16.60 -1.66
C PRO A 347 -9.81 15.94 -2.34
N GLN A 348 -11.01 16.05 -1.77
CA GLN A 348 -12.22 15.40 -2.31
C GLN A 348 -12.43 15.80 -3.77
N GLU A 349 -11.80 16.91 -4.17
CA GLU A 349 -11.67 17.49 -5.51
C GLU A 349 -10.74 16.74 -6.48
N THR A 350 -9.89 15.80 -6.02
CA THR A 350 -8.95 15.09 -6.91
C THR A 350 -9.58 13.92 -7.67
N LEU A 351 -10.63 13.31 -7.13
CA LEU A 351 -11.31 12.19 -7.78
C LEU A 351 -12.68 12.64 -8.29
N THR A 352 -12.90 12.44 -9.59
CA THR A 352 -14.25 12.53 -10.15
C THR A 352 -15.18 11.51 -9.47
N PRO A 353 -16.51 11.75 -9.42
CA PRO A 353 -17.45 10.82 -8.80
C PRO A 353 -17.32 9.38 -9.33
N SER A 354 -17.08 9.22 -10.63
CA SER A 354 -16.88 7.90 -11.26
C SER A 354 -15.59 7.22 -10.81
N THR A 355 -14.48 7.96 -10.71
CA THR A 355 -13.19 7.41 -10.25
C THR A 355 -13.25 7.03 -8.78
N ARG A 356 -13.95 7.82 -7.96
CA ARG A 356 -14.19 7.52 -6.55
C ARG A 356 -14.91 6.19 -6.37
N ILE A 357 -16.05 6.01 -7.07
CA ILE A 357 -16.84 4.77 -7.02
C ILE A 357 -15.97 3.56 -7.38
N LYS A 358 -15.21 3.65 -8.47
CA LYS A 358 -14.34 2.56 -8.91
C LYS A 358 -13.24 2.26 -7.87
N THR A 359 -12.56 3.29 -7.38
CA THR A 359 -11.45 3.13 -6.43
C THR A 359 -11.93 2.50 -5.13
N TYR A 360 -13.06 2.94 -4.59
CA TYR A 360 -13.54 2.43 -3.31
C TYR A 360 -14.11 1.02 -3.41
N ALA A 361 -14.83 0.72 -4.50
CA ALA A 361 -15.24 -0.65 -4.78
C ALA A 361 -14.03 -1.59 -4.85
N THR A 362 -12.97 -1.16 -5.56
CA THR A 362 -11.70 -1.91 -5.68
C THR A 362 -11.05 -2.12 -4.31
N VAL A 363 -11.07 -1.12 -3.41
CA VAL A 363 -10.54 -1.26 -2.04
C VAL A 363 -11.33 -2.27 -1.22
N VAL A 364 -12.68 -2.24 -1.30
CA VAL A 364 -13.53 -3.21 -0.58
C VAL A 364 -13.26 -4.64 -1.07
N GLU A 365 -13.16 -4.84 -2.38
CA GLU A 365 -12.76 -6.11 -2.97
C GLU A 365 -11.35 -6.50 -2.47
N ALA A 366 -10.38 -5.59 -2.53
CA ALA A 366 -9.02 -5.88 -2.12
C ALA A 366 -8.89 -6.21 -0.63
N LEU A 367 -9.69 -5.61 0.25
CA LEU A 367 -9.74 -5.96 1.67
C LEU A 367 -10.24 -7.39 1.87
N LEU A 368 -11.28 -7.80 1.13
CA LEU A 368 -11.75 -9.20 1.14
C LEU A 368 -10.70 -10.16 0.57
N GLY A 369 -10.02 -9.76 -0.51
CA GLY A 369 -8.91 -10.52 -1.08
C GLY A 369 -7.75 -10.70 -0.10
N ALA A 370 -7.34 -9.63 0.57
CA ALA A 370 -6.29 -9.68 1.61
C ALA A 370 -6.69 -10.55 2.80
N ALA A 371 -7.96 -10.48 3.20
CA ALA A 371 -8.48 -11.30 4.28
C ALA A 371 -8.54 -12.78 3.91
N TYR A 372 -8.88 -13.10 2.67
CA TYR A 372 -8.80 -14.46 2.14
C TYR A 372 -7.36 -14.96 2.05
N ASP A 373 -6.44 -14.16 1.52
CA ASP A 373 -5.03 -14.53 1.40
C ASP A 373 -4.39 -14.82 2.76
N ALA A 374 -4.77 -14.06 3.80
CA ALA A 374 -4.24 -14.22 5.14
C ALA A 374 -4.84 -15.41 5.91
N ALA A 375 -6.14 -15.68 5.77
CA ALA A 375 -6.87 -16.60 6.66
C ALA A 375 -8.00 -17.41 5.99
N GLY A 376 -7.97 -17.55 4.66
CA GLY A 376 -8.96 -18.31 3.89
C GLY A 376 -10.38 -17.74 3.95
N MET A 377 -11.39 -18.59 3.72
CA MET A 377 -12.78 -18.14 3.80
C MET A 377 -13.21 -17.58 5.17
N PRO A 378 -12.74 -18.12 6.32
CA PRO A 378 -13.03 -17.51 7.62
C PRO A 378 -12.56 -16.05 7.71
N GLY A 379 -11.36 -15.74 7.20
CA GLY A 379 -10.84 -14.38 7.14
C GLY A 379 -11.73 -13.46 6.30
N ALA A 380 -12.11 -13.91 5.10
CA ALA A 380 -12.98 -13.16 4.20
C ALA A 380 -14.36 -12.89 4.80
N MET A 381 -14.98 -13.87 5.48
CA MET A 381 -16.27 -13.70 6.15
C MET A 381 -16.18 -12.72 7.33
N THR A 382 -15.11 -12.79 8.14
CA THR A 382 -14.86 -11.81 9.21
C THR A 382 -14.72 -10.40 8.66
N MET A 383 -13.91 -10.21 7.60
CA MET A 383 -13.76 -8.92 6.94
C MET A 383 -15.08 -8.41 6.36
N ALA A 384 -15.87 -9.27 5.72
CA ALA A 384 -17.19 -8.93 5.21
C ALA A 384 -18.17 -8.51 6.32
N CYS A 385 -18.05 -9.10 7.51
CA CYS A 385 -18.83 -8.71 8.68
C CYS A 385 -18.42 -7.33 9.20
N HIS A 386 -17.11 -7.02 9.28
CA HIS A 386 -16.64 -5.66 9.62
C HIS A 386 -17.13 -4.60 8.62
N LEU A 387 -17.18 -4.96 7.34
CA LEU A 387 -17.72 -4.14 6.26
C LEU A 387 -19.26 -4.12 6.21
N LYS A 388 -19.95 -4.85 7.09
CA LYS A 388 -21.42 -4.98 7.14
C LYS A 388 -22.05 -5.49 5.84
N LEU A 389 -21.29 -6.25 5.04
CA LEU A 389 -21.77 -6.92 3.84
C LEU A 389 -22.59 -8.17 4.18
N VAL A 390 -22.27 -8.81 5.30
CA VAL A 390 -22.96 -9.97 5.87
C VAL A 390 -23.16 -9.79 7.37
N SER A 391 -24.14 -10.48 7.93
CA SER A 391 -24.49 -10.38 9.37
C SER A 391 -23.71 -11.33 10.27
N SER A 392 -23.02 -12.33 9.72
CA SER A 392 -22.30 -13.36 10.47
C SER A 392 -20.90 -13.59 9.87
N PRO A 393 -19.85 -13.76 10.68
CA PRO A 393 -18.53 -14.16 10.22
C PRO A 393 -18.40 -15.68 9.98
N SER A 394 -19.43 -16.47 10.31
CA SER A 394 -19.38 -17.93 10.12
C SER A 394 -19.40 -18.30 8.63
N VAL A 395 -18.65 -19.35 8.27
CA VAL A 395 -18.67 -19.96 6.93
C VAL A 395 -19.70 -21.11 6.86
N ASP A 396 -20.27 -21.50 7.99
CA ASP A 396 -21.12 -22.69 8.10
C ASP A 396 -22.43 -22.49 7.35
N LEU A 397 -22.77 -23.47 6.52
CA LEU A 397 -24.03 -23.51 5.81
C LEU A 397 -25.03 -24.39 6.58
N PRO A 398 -26.33 -24.06 6.54
CA PRO A 398 -27.36 -24.93 7.07
C PRO A 398 -27.32 -26.28 6.32
N ARG A 399 -27.14 -27.39 7.05
CA ARG A 399 -27.15 -28.72 6.46
C ARG A 399 -28.48 -28.96 5.74
N LYS A 400 -28.40 -29.53 4.54
CA LYS A 400 -29.58 -29.94 3.77
C LYS A 400 -29.36 -31.33 3.20
N GLU A 401 -30.27 -32.23 3.52
CA GLU A 401 -30.34 -33.53 2.88
C GLU A 401 -31.03 -33.38 1.53
N TRP A 402 -30.34 -33.82 0.48
CA TRP A 402 -30.83 -33.77 -0.88
C TRP A 402 -31.38 -35.14 -1.26
N ALA A 403 -32.71 -35.27 -1.26
CA ALA A 403 -33.35 -36.49 -1.73
C ALA A 403 -33.30 -36.54 -3.27
N VAL A 404 -32.90 -37.68 -3.83
CA VAL A 404 -33.03 -37.95 -5.26
C VAL A 404 -34.53 -38.12 -5.56
N PRO A 405 -35.12 -37.36 -6.50
CA PRO A 405 -36.51 -37.56 -6.89
C PRO A 405 -36.73 -39.02 -7.32
N ALA A 406 -37.83 -39.65 -6.92
CA ALA A 406 -38.09 -41.08 -7.21
C ALA A 406 -38.04 -41.44 -8.71
N ASN A 407 -38.25 -40.45 -9.59
CA ASN A 407 -38.25 -40.62 -11.05
C ASN A 407 -36.98 -40.05 -11.72
N ALA A 408 -36.02 -39.53 -10.95
CA ALA A 408 -34.77 -38.97 -11.48
C ALA A 408 -33.70 -40.06 -11.55
N SER A 409 -33.17 -40.30 -12.74
CA SER A 409 -31.91 -41.04 -12.91
C SER A 409 -30.81 -40.06 -13.28
N CYS A 410 -29.75 -40.01 -12.46
CA CYS A 410 -28.52 -39.33 -12.83
C CYS A 410 -27.63 -40.36 -13.54
N ASN A 411 -27.40 -40.19 -14.84
CA ASN A 411 -26.54 -41.07 -15.63
C ASN A 411 -25.06 -40.64 -15.62
N TRP A 412 -24.69 -39.65 -14.81
CA TRP A 412 -23.32 -39.16 -14.71
C TRP A 412 -22.44 -40.18 -13.99
N GLN A 413 -21.21 -40.34 -14.46
CA GLN A 413 -20.19 -41.16 -13.81
C GLN A 413 -19.58 -40.43 -12.61
N LEU A 414 -20.37 -40.19 -11.56
CA LEU A 414 -19.96 -39.35 -10.42
C LEU A 414 -18.67 -39.83 -9.74
N GLY A 415 -18.39 -41.14 -9.77
CA GLY A 415 -17.13 -41.69 -9.23
C GLY A 415 -15.88 -41.20 -9.95
N ALA A 416 -15.98 -40.78 -11.21
CA ALA A 416 -14.85 -40.27 -12.00
C ALA A 416 -14.37 -38.87 -11.54
N PHE A 417 -15.17 -38.13 -10.77
CA PHE A 417 -14.73 -36.89 -10.13
C PHE A 417 -13.77 -37.12 -8.96
N GLY A 418 -13.73 -38.32 -8.38
CA GLY A 418 -12.93 -38.62 -7.19
C GLY A 418 -13.48 -38.02 -5.89
N SER A 419 -12.59 -37.73 -4.94
CA SER A 419 -12.95 -37.12 -3.64
C SER A 419 -13.30 -35.64 -3.80
N PRO A 420 -14.34 -35.11 -3.12
CA PRO A 420 -15.14 -35.77 -2.08
C PRO A 420 -16.38 -36.51 -2.61
N ILE A 421 -16.64 -36.49 -3.92
CA ILE A 421 -17.87 -37.04 -4.52
C ILE A 421 -17.98 -38.55 -4.38
N ASN A 422 -16.86 -39.27 -4.27
CA ASN A 422 -16.85 -40.71 -4.01
C ASN A 422 -17.50 -41.13 -2.68
N GLN A 423 -17.80 -40.21 -1.76
CA GLN A 423 -18.56 -40.51 -0.55
C GLN A 423 -20.05 -40.69 -0.87
N PRO A 424 -20.71 -41.78 -0.42
CA PRO A 424 -22.08 -42.10 -0.82
C PRO A 424 -23.10 -40.98 -0.61
N ALA A 425 -23.06 -40.31 0.54
CA ALA A 425 -23.98 -39.21 0.84
C ALA A 425 -23.83 -38.02 -0.12
N ILE A 426 -22.59 -37.70 -0.49
CA ILE A 426 -22.27 -36.61 -1.41
C ILE A 426 -22.64 -36.99 -2.84
N ALA A 427 -22.37 -38.23 -3.26
CA ALA A 427 -22.79 -38.76 -4.55
C ALA A 427 -24.32 -38.68 -4.70
N THR A 428 -25.08 -39.09 -3.68
CA THR A 428 -26.55 -38.98 -3.68
C THR A 428 -27.01 -37.54 -3.80
N ALA A 429 -26.42 -36.62 -3.03
CA ALA A 429 -26.76 -35.21 -3.09
C ALA A 429 -26.41 -34.57 -4.44
N ALA A 430 -25.23 -34.88 -4.97
CA ALA A 430 -24.78 -34.45 -6.30
C ALA A 430 -25.72 -34.97 -7.39
N ALA A 431 -26.11 -36.26 -7.35
CA ALA A 431 -27.05 -36.83 -8.29
C ALA A 431 -28.41 -36.11 -8.25
N ALA A 432 -28.94 -35.84 -7.06
CA ALA A 432 -30.19 -35.09 -6.89
C ALA A 432 -30.10 -33.69 -7.50
N CYS A 433 -29.03 -32.94 -7.20
CA CYS A 433 -28.83 -31.59 -7.72
C CYS A 433 -28.59 -31.56 -9.23
N VAL A 434 -27.86 -32.52 -9.79
CA VAL A 434 -27.64 -32.66 -11.24
C VAL A 434 -28.97 -32.91 -11.95
N SER A 435 -29.73 -33.92 -11.52
CA SER A 435 -31.01 -34.26 -12.15
C SER A 435 -32.00 -33.10 -12.08
N ALA A 436 -32.12 -32.43 -10.93
CA ALA A 436 -33.03 -31.31 -10.76
C ALA A 436 -32.56 -30.03 -11.49
N SER A 437 -31.25 -29.84 -11.69
CA SER A 437 -30.73 -28.75 -12.52
C SER A 437 -31.04 -28.96 -14.01
N LEU A 438 -30.95 -30.22 -14.49
CA LEU A 438 -31.28 -30.57 -15.86
C LEU A 438 -32.79 -30.50 -16.15
N SER A 439 -33.64 -30.72 -15.14
CA SER A 439 -35.09 -30.52 -15.23
C SER A 439 -35.55 -29.07 -14.98
N ALA A 440 -34.61 -28.15 -14.74
CA ALA A 440 -34.86 -26.73 -14.44
C ALA A 440 -35.78 -26.50 -13.22
N GLU A 441 -35.70 -27.35 -12.21
CA GLU A 441 -36.48 -27.21 -10.99
C GLU A 441 -35.97 -26.10 -10.07
N ALA A 442 -36.87 -25.23 -9.61
CA ALA A 442 -36.56 -24.14 -8.68
C ALA A 442 -36.02 -24.60 -7.30
N SER A 443 -36.12 -25.90 -6.98
CA SER A 443 -35.61 -26.52 -5.75
C SER A 443 -34.07 -26.49 -5.65
N THR A 444 -33.38 -26.24 -6.77
CA THR A 444 -31.91 -26.23 -6.90
C THR A 444 -31.28 -24.84 -7.03
N ASP A 445 -32.08 -23.77 -6.92
CA ASP A 445 -31.57 -22.40 -7.09
C ASP A 445 -30.44 -22.04 -6.11
N GLY A 446 -30.53 -22.48 -4.85
CA GLY A 446 -29.50 -22.25 -3.83
C GLY A 446 -28.17 -22.95 -4.14
N PRO A 447 -28.14 -24.29 -4.29
CA PRO A 447 -26.92 -25.02 -4.65
C PRO A 447 -26.30 -24.50 -5.94
N ARG A 448 -27.11 -24.21 -6.95
CA ARG A 448 -26.62 -23.71 -8.22
C ARG A 448 -25.94 -22.35 -8.04
N LEU A 449 -26.57 -21.41 -7.35
CA LEU A 449 -25.97 -20.09 -7.09
C LEU A 449 -24.69 -20.20 -6.25
N LEU A 450 -24.68 -21.12 -5.27
CA LEU A 450 -23.51 -21.42 -4.46
C LEU A 450 -22.37 -21.99 -5.31
N GLY A 451 -22.65 -22.97 -6.15
CA GLY A 451 -21.66 -23.57 -7.05
C GLY A 451 -21.13 -22.61 -8.10
N GLU A 452 -21.98 -21.76 -8.69
CA GLU A 452 -21.53 -20.66 -9.57
C GLU A 452 -20.51 -19.78 -8.83
N SER A 453 -20.84 -19.37 -7.60
CA SER A 453 -19.97 -18.49 -6.82
C SER A 453 -18.67 -19.19 -6.38
N LEU A 454 -18.74 -20.47 -6.04
CA LEU A 454 -17.59 -21.31 -5.70
C LEU A 454 -16.66 -21.51 -6.88
N GLN A 455 -17.19 -21.85 -8.06
CA GLN A 455 -16.37 -22.04 -9.26
C GLN A 455 -15.68 -20.73 -9.66
N TYR A 456 -16.40 -19.61 -9.54
CA TYR A 456 -15.84 -18.30 -9.82
C TYR A 456 -14.70 -17.93 -8.84
N ALA A 457 -14.91 -18.14 -7.53
CA ALA A 457 -13.89 -17.93 -6.50
C ALA A 457 -12.69 -18.87 -6.71
N ALA A 458 -12.91 -20.16 -6.91
CA ALA A 458 -11.87 -21.17 -7.13
C ALA A 458 -10.97 -20.83 -8.32
N THR A 459 -11.56 -20.32 -9.41
CA THR A 459 -10.82 -19.84 -10.59
C THR A 459 -9.97 -18.61 -10.25
N ALA A 460 -10.53 -17.65 -9.50
CA ALA A 460 -9.80 -16.45 -9.07
C ALA A 460 -8.63 -16.77 -8.13
N ILE A 461 -8.83 -17.73 -7.20
CA ILE A 461 -7.81 -18.20 -6.26
C ILE A 461 -6.64 -18.86 -7.00
N ASP A 462 -6.92 -19.79 -7.93
CA ASP A 462 -5.88 -20.48 -8.71
C ASP A 462 -5.07 -19.49 -9.56
N LEU A 463 -5.75 -18.53 -10.20
CA LEU A 463 -5.10 -17.47 -10.99
C LEU A 463 -4.27 -16.52 -10.14
N TYR A 464 -4.78 -16.10 -8.98
CA TYR A 464 -4.04 -15.25 -8.04
C TYR A 464 -2.73 -15.91 -7.60
N ALA A 465 -2.77 -17.22 -7.30
CA ALA A 465 -1.60 -18.00 -6.89
C ALA A 465 -0.49 -18.07 -7.95
N THR A 466 -0.79 -17.82 -9.23
CA THR A 466 0.22 -17.81 -10.31
C THR A 466 1.15 -16.60 -10.26
N GLY A 467 0.80 -15.54 -9.52
CA GLY A 467 1.59 -14.29 -9.53
C GLY A 467 1.40 -13.42 -10.78
N ALA A 468 0.49 -13.79 -11.69
CA ALA A 468 0.23 -13.03 -12.92
C ALA A 468 -0.32 -11.62 -12.63
N ASP A 469 -0.15 -10.72 -13.61
CA ASP A 469 -0.74 -9.38 -13.54
C ASP A 469 -2.28 -9.44 -13.65
N PRO A 470 -3.00 -8.43 -13.11
CA PRO A 470 -4.47 -8.41 -13.13
C PRO A 470 -5.12 -8.53 -14.51
N GLY A 471 -4.49 -7.98 -15.55
CA GLY A 471 -4.99 -8.05 -16.92
C GLY A 471 -4.96 -9.49 -17.45
N GLU A 472 -3.85 -10.17 -17.24
CA GLU A 472 -3.69 -11.57 -17.63
C GLU A 472 -4.61 -12.51 -16.84
N MET A 473 -4.72 -12.33 -15.51
CA MET A 473 -5.67 -13.09 -14.70
C MET A 473 -7.10 -12.91 -15.20
N THR A 474 -7.48 -11.67 -15.54
CA THR A 474 -8.80 -11.38 -16.10
C THR A 474 -9.02 -12.10 -17.42
N ARG A 475 -8.07 -12.06 -18.35
CA ARG A 475 -8.17 -12.80 -19.64
C ARG A 475 -8.34 -14.29 -19.42
N ARG A 476 -7.51 -14.92 -18.60
CA ARG A 476 -7.57 -16.38 -18.35
C ARG A 476 -8.89 -16.80 -17.71
N ARG A 477 -9.41 -16.01 -16.77
CA ARG A 477 -10.71 -16.29 -16.14
C ARG A 477 -11.85 -16.40 -17.16
N HIS A 478 -11.80 -15.64 -18.26
CA HIS A 478 -12.83 -15.70 -19.31
C HIS A 478 -12.87 -17.01 -20.09
N PHE A 479 -11.83 -17.86 -20.01
CA PHE A 479 -11.83 -19.17 -20.64
C PHE A 479 -12.63 -20.20 -19.82
N VAL A 480 -12.77 -20.00 -18.51
CA VAL A 480 -13.57 -20.87 -17.64
C VAL A 480 -15.01 -20.39 -17.64
N THR A 481 -15.72 -20.75 -18.71
CA THR A 481 -17.16 -20.49 -18.88
C THR A 481 -17.99 -21.72 -18.55
N ARG A 482 -19.30 -21.54 -18.30
CA ARG A 482 -20.25 -22.66 -18.18
C ARG A 482 -20.16 -23.63 -19.37
N THR A 483 -20.05 -23.09 -20.58
CA THR A 483 -19.92 -23.89 -21.80
C THR A 483 -18.64 -24.71 -21.79
N SER A 484 -17.50 -24.11 -21.44
CA SER A 484 -16.21 -24.83 -21.35
C SER A 484 -16.23 -25.94 -20.29
N LEU A 485 -16.82 -25.69 -19.12
CA LEU A 485 -16.99 -26.68 -18.07
C LEU A 485 -17.87 -27.85 -18.54
N GLY A 486 -18.98 -27.54 -19.21
CA GLY A 486 -19.86 -28.55 -19.77
C GLY A 486 -19.22 -29.40 -20.86
N ALA A 487 -18.44 -28.78 -21.76
CA ALA A 487 -17.68 -29.49 -22.78
C ALA A 487 -16.64 -30.42 -22.13
N TYR A 488 -15.94 -29.92 -21.12
CA TYR A 488 -14.96 -30.68 -20.36
C TYR A 488 -15.54 -31.93 -19.69
N LEU A 489 -16.78 -31.87 -19.21
CA LEU A 489 -17.47 -33.05 -18.66
C LEU A 489 -17.69 -34.15 -19.69
N VAL A 490 -18.00 -33.77 -20.94
CA VAL A 490 -18.18 -34.73 -22.05
C VAL A 490 -16.84 -35.30 -22.48
N GLU A 491 -15.82 -34.46 -22.64
CA GLU A 491 -14.46 -34.86 -23.04
C GLU A 491 -13.83 -35.87 -22.08
N ASN A 492 -14.13 -35.74 -20.78
CA ASN A 492 -13.64 -36.65 -19.74
C ASN A 492 -14.59 -37.83 -19.46
N ASN A 493 -15.58 -38.09 -20.33
CA ASN A 493 -16.55 -39.17 -20.22
C ASN A 493 -17.35 -39.19 -18.89
N ILE A 494 -17.50 -38.03 -18.24
CA ILE A 494 -18.33 -37.91 -17.03
C ILE A 494 -19.80 -38.06 -17.39
N VAL A 495 -20.20 -37.54 -18.56
CA VAL A 495 -21.57 -37.60 -19.06
C VAL A 495 -21.61 -38.47 -20.33
N PRO A 496 -22.31 -39.62 -20.32
CA PRO A 496 -22.38 -40.48 -21.50
C PRO A 496 -23.29 -39.87 -22.59
N PRO A 497 -23.03 -40.16 -23.88
CA PRO A 497 -23.91 -39.73 -24.98
C PRO A 497 -25.25 -40.49 -24.98
N PRO A 498 -26.36 -39.86 -25.44
CA PRO A 498 -26.47 -38.49 -25.90
C PRO A 498 -26.44 -37.49 -24.74
N ALA A 499 -25.54 -36.51 -24.83
CA ALA A 499 -25.37 -35.50 -23.78
C ALA A 499 -26.25 -34.27 -24.05
N PRO A 500 -26.80 -33.62 -23.01
CA PRO A 500 -27.38 -32.28 -23.10
C PRO A 500 -26.38 -31.25 -23.66
N SER A 501 -26.86 -30.03 -23.92
CA SER A 501 -25.97 -28.94 -24.34
C SER A 501 -24.90 -28.66 -23.28
N ALA A 502 -23.69 -28.28 -23.71
CA ALA A 502 -22.59 -27.96 -22.80
C ALA A 502 -22.98 -26.89 -21.76
N THR A 503 -23.78 -25.89 -22.15
CA THR A 503 -24.30 -24.89 -21.19
C THR A 503 -25.18 -25.52 -20.11
N ALA A 504 -26.08 -26.44 -20.46
CA ALA A 504 -26.92 -27.15 -19.49
C ALA A 504 -26.09 -28.04 -18.55
N LEU A 505 -25.05 -28.68 -19.08
CA LEU A 505 -24.10 -29.46 -18.29
C LEU A 505 -23.28 -28.60 -17.32
N GLY A 506 -22.81 -27.43 -17.76
CA GLY A 506 -22.15 -26.45 -16.91
C GLY A 506 -23.06 -26.00 -15.76
N TYR A 507 -24.34 -25.74 -16.05
CA TYR A 507 -25.34 -25.43 -15.02
C TYR A 507 -25.54 -26.58 -14.02
N ALA A 508 -25.60 -27.82 -14.49
CA ALA A 508 -25.74 -28.98 -13.62
C ALA A 508 -24.49 -29.20 -12.75
N TYR A 509 -23.29 -28.92 -13.28
CA TYR A 509 -22.04 -28.95 -12.52
C TYR A 509 -22.01 -27.90 -11.41
N GLU A 510 -22.51 -26.69 -11.64
CA GLU A 510 -22.69 -25.69 -10.57
C GLU A 510 -23.62 -26.23 -9.46
N GLY A 511 -24.73 -26.87 -9.82
CA GLY A 511 -25.62 -27.54 -8.86
C GLY A 511 -24.89 -28.61 -8.03
N LEU A 512 -24.09 -29.45 -8.68
CA LEU A 512 -23.25 -30.47 -8.04
C LEU A 512 -22.24 -29.84 -7.08
N LEU A 513 -21.58 -28.76 -7.48
CA LEU A 513 -20.60 -28.08 -6.63
C LEU A 513 -21.24 -27.47 -5.37
N GLY A 514 -22.46 -26.92 -5.50
CA GLY A 514 -23.25 -26.50 -4.34
C GLY A 514 -23.62 -27.65 -3.42
N ALA A 515 -23.93 -28.83 -3.97
CA ALA A 515 -24.19 -30.03 -3.18
C ALA A 515 -22.96 -30.49 -2.38
N VAL A 516 -21.78 -30.49 -3.03
CA VAL A 516 -20.48 -30.76 -2.39
C VAL A 516 -20.25 -29.80 -1.24
N ALA A 517 -20.45 -28.50 -1.45
CA ALA A 517 -20.28 -27.48 -0.42
C ALA A 517 -21.25 -27.65 0.76
N SER A 518 -22.51 -27.97 0.49
CA SER A 518 -23.53 -28.20 1.53
C SER A 518 -23.23 -29.43 2.41
N SER A 519 -22.49 -30.40 1.87
CA SER A 519 -22.21 -31.69 2.51
C SER A 519 -20.82 -31.75 3.16
N SER A 520 -19.81 -31.16 2.50
CA SER A 520 -18.39 -31.22 2.88
C SER A 520 -17.83 -29.91 3.39
N GLY A 521 -18.60 -28.83 3.33
CA GLY A 521 -18.15 -27.48 3.64
C GLY A 521 -17.54 -26.74 2.44
N ILE A 522 -17.39 -25.42 2.60
CA ILE A 522 -16.93 -24.50 1.56
C ILE A 522 -15.51 -24.81 1.09
N GLU A 523 -14.57 -25.06 2.03
CA GLU A 523 -13.15 -25.27 1.69
C GLU A 523 -12.94 -26.54 0.85
N ALA A 524 -13.63 -27.63 1.19
CA ALA A 524 -13.57 -28.86 0.40
C ALA A 524 -14.13 -28.66 -1.02
N ALA A 525 -15.20 -27.86 -1.15
CA ALA A 525 -15.77 -27.53 -2.45
C ALA A 525 -14.87 -26.60 -3.28
N LEU A 526 -14.22 -25.60 -2.65
CA LEU A 526 -13.24 -24.75 -3.31
C LEU A 526 -12.06 -25.57 -3.84
N ALA A 527 -11.48 -26.43 -3.00
CA ALA A 527 -10.38 -27.31 -3.40
C ALA A 527 -10.76 -28.23 -4.56
N PHE A 528 -11.96 -28.81 -4.50
CA PHE A 528 -12.52 -29.63 -5.58
C PHE A 528 -12.69 -28.83 -6.89
N ALA A 529 -13.32 -27.65 -6.83
CA ALA A 529 -13.52 -26.80 -7.99
C ALA A 529 -12.19 -26.33 -8.61
N THR A 530 -11.22 -25.92 -7.78
CA THR A 530 -9.89 -25.51 -8.23
C THR A 530 -9.18 -26.65 -8.95
N ALA A 531 -9.18 -27.86 -8.37
CA ALA A 531 -8.57 -29.03 -9.00
C ALA A 531 -9.22 -29.36 -10.36
N TRP A 532 -10.55 -29.25 -10.45
CA TRP A 532 -11.30 -29.57 -11.66
C TRP A 532 -11.12 -28.53 -12.78
N SER A 533 -11.06 -27.24 -12.47
CA SER A 533 -10.92 -26.19 -13.50
C SER A 533 -9.48 -25.90 -13.92
N ARG A 534 -8.47 -26.36 -13.17
CA ARG A 534 -7.06 -26.08 -13.47
C ARG A 534 -6.63 -26.53 -14.88
N PRO A 535 -7.03 -27.71 -15.41
CA PRO A 535 -6.70 -28.09 -16.77
C PRO A 535 -7.22 -27.11 -17.83
N LEU A 536 -8.41 -26.54 -17.62
CA LEU A 536 -8.99 -25.53 -18.52
C LEU A 536 -8.18 -24.24 -18.53
N LEU A 537 -7.67 -23.82 -17.37
CA LEU A 537 -6.79 -22.66 -17.26
C LEU A 537 -5.41 -22.90 -17.91
N ALA A 538 -4.90 -24.13 -17.86
CA ALA A 538 -3.65 -24.50 -18.52
C ALA A 538 -3.78 -24.50 -20.05
N SER A 539 -4.93 -24.92 -20.60
CA SER A 539 -5.16 -24.88 -22.05
C SER A 539 -5.22 -23.44 -22.60
N ALA A 540 -5.80 -22.51 -21.83
CA ALA A 540 -5.86 -21.09 -22.20
C ALA A 540 -4.48 -20.43 -22.40
N LEU A 541 -3.45 -20.91 -21.68
CA LEU A 541 -2.06 -20.47 -21.84
C LEU A 541 -1.47 -20.84 -23.21
N VAL A 542 -1.84 -22.02 -23.73
CA VAL A 542 -1.32 -22.51 -25.01
C VAL A 542 -1.94 -21.73 -26.17
N GLU A 543 -3.25 -21.50 -26.12
CA GLU A 543 -3.98 -20.76 -27.18
C GLU A 543 -3.53 -19.30 -27.27
N SER A 544 -3.33 -18.63 -26.13
CA SER A 544 -2.83 -17.25 -26.08
C SER A 544 -1.39 -17.10 -26.57
N ALA A 545 -0.54 -18.10 -26.31
CA ALA A 545 0.84 -18.12 -26.82
C ALA A 545 0.90 -18.38 -28.34
N SER A 546 -0.04 -19.14 -28.90
CA SER A 546 -0.14 -19.33 -30.36
C SER A 546 -0.63 -18.07 -31.06
N SER A 547 -1.65 -17.36 -30.54
CA SER A 547 -2.16 -16.15 -31.18
C SER A 547 -1.14 -15.01 -31.20
N ALA A 548 -0.29 -14.91 -30.17
CA ALA A 548 0.76 -13.90 -30.09
C ALA A 548 2.00 -14.17 -30.97
N ARG A 549 2.09 -15.36 -31.61
CA ARG A 549 3.14 -15.67 -32.59
C ARG A 549 2.72 -15.42 -34.04
N ASP A 550 1.42 -15.26 -34.28
CA ASP A 550 0.84 -15.00 -35.59
C ASP A 550 0.56 -13.49 -35.84
N GLU A 551 0.79 -12.63 -34.83
CA GLU A 551 0.89 -11.15 -34.93
C GLU A 551 2.36 -10.72 -34.91
#